data_AF-A0A975RLC5-F1
#
_entry.id   AF-A0A975RLC5-F1
#
_cell.length_a   1.000
_cell.length_b   1.000
_cell.length_c   1.000
_cell.angle_alpha   90.00
_cell.angle_beta   90.00
_cell.angle_gamma   90.00
#
_symmetry.space_group_name_H-M   'P 1'
#
loop_
_entity.id
_entity.type
_entity.pdbx_description
1 polymer ?
#
loop_
_entity_poly.entity_id
_entity_poly.type
_entity_poly.pdbx_seq_one_letter_code
_entity_poly.pdbx_strand_id
1 'polypeptide(L)' 'MPPIEQSASSERVPMMQRILDNPFLLLFLGVTLPTVLYLIWGIMEVASIPLAK' A
#
# COMPACT_ATOMS: atom_id res chain seq x y z
N MET A 1 -22.76 -8.47 45.35
CA MET A 1 -22.45 -8.14 43.94
C MET A 1 -21.00 -8.55 43.69
N PRO A 2 -20.70 -9.44 42.73
CA PRO A 2 -19.32 -9.70 42.37
C PRO A 2 -18.75 -8.48 41.62
N PRO A 3 -17.44 -8.20 41.73
CA PRO A 3 -16.78 -7.22 40.88
C PRO A 3 -16.83 -7.74 39.44
N ILE A 4 -17.27 -6.90 38.50
CA ILE A 4 -17.11 -7.19 37.08
C ILE A 4 -15.60 -7.15 36.82
N GLU A 5 -14.95 -8.31 36.69
CA GLU A 5 -13.61 -8.39 36.13
C GLU A 5 -13.69 -7.90 34.69
N GLN A 6 -13.31 -6.64 34.51
CA GLN A 6 -13.16 -6.04 33.21
C GLN A 6 -11.89 -6.65 32.59
N SER A 7 -12.04 -7.82 32.00
CA SER A 7 -11.05 -8.43 31.12
C SER A 7 -10.91 -7.51 29.91
N ALA A 8 -10.09 -6.48 30.07
CA ALA A 8 -9.62 -5.63 28.99
C ALA A 8 -8.74 -6.50 28.08
N SER A 9 -9.38 -7.34 27.28
CA SER A 9 -8.78 -7.96 26.11
C SER A 9 -8.30 -6.81 25.24
N SER A 10 -7.02 -6.49 25.34
CA SER A 10 -6.33 -5.58 24.43
C SER A 10 -6.48 -6.16 23.03
N GLU A 11 -7.55 -5.77 22.34
CA GLU A 11 -7.87 -6.24 21.02
C GLU A 11 -6.76 -5.74 20.10
N ARG A 12 -5.86 -6.64 19.71
CA ARG A 12 -4.74 -6.29 18.85
C ARG A 12 -5.31 -5.81 17.54
N VAL A 13 -5.12 -4.52 17.25
CA VAL A 13 -5.50 -3.93 15.97
C VAL A 13 -4.89 -4.78 14.84
N PRO A 14 -5.70 -5.41 13.99
CA PRO A 14 -5.22 -6.25 12.91
C PRO A 14 -4.33 -5.45 11.95
N MET A 15 -3.30 -6.11 11.42
CA MET A 15 -2.24 -5.44 10.66
C MET A 15 -2.77 -4.75 9.39
N MET A 16 -3.77 -5.33 8.74
CA MET A 16 -4.41 -4.73 7.58
C MET A 16 -5.13 -3.41 7.92
N GLN A 17 -5.78 -3.32 9.09
CA GLN A 17 -6.39 -2.05 9.53
C GLN A 17 -5.33 -0.96 9.67
N ARG A 18 -4.18 -1.24 10.32
CA ARG A 18 -3.11 -0.24 10.45
C ARG A 18 -2.56 0.26 9.10
N ILE A 19 -2.57 -0.58 8.07
CA ILE A 19 -2.13 -0.19 6.72
C ILE A 19 -3.18 0.72 6.07
N LEU A 20 -4.46 0.38 6.18
CA LEU A 20 -5.57 1.16 5.62
C LEU A 20 -5.87 2.44 6.42
N ASP A 21 -5.56 2.48 7.70
CA ASP A 21 -5.77 3.63 8.59
C ASP A 21 -4.68 4.71 8.43
N ASN A 22 -3.59 4.41 7.71
CA ASN A 22 -2.52 5.37 7.46
C ASN A 22 -2.69 6.03 6.08
N PRO A 23 -3.23 7.26 6.01
CA PRO A 23 -3.49 7.92 4.74
C PRO A 23 -2.21 8.17 3.93
N PHE A 24 -1.07 8.40 4.57
CA PHE A 24 0.20 8.59 3.86
C PHE A 24 0.71 7.30 3.23
N LEU A 25 0.53 6.15 3.88
CA LEU A 25 0.87 4.86 3.28
C LEU A 25 -0.02 4.56 2.07
N LEU A 26 -1.33 4.84 2.19
CA LEU A 26 -2.27 4.68 1.08
C LEU A 26 -1.95 5.64 -0.08
N LEU A 27 -1.63 6.91 0.20
CA LEU A 27 -1.23 7.88 -0.81
C LEU A 27 0.10 7.49 -1.48
N PHE A 28 1.08 7.06 -0.69
CA PHE A 28 2.36 6.60 -1.20
C PHE A 28 2.16 5.41 -2.14
N LEU A 29 1.41 4.39 -1.71
CA LEU A 29 1.12 3.22 -2.54
C LEU A 29 0.32 3.63 -3.79
N GLY A 30 -0.68 4.49 -3.63
CA GLY A 30 -1.57 4.95 -4.69
C GLY A 30 -0.87 5.77 -5.78
N VAL A 31 0.19 6.52 -5.45
CA VAL A 31 1.01 7.23 -6.45
C VAL A 31 2.14 6.34 -6.97
N THR A 32 2.83 5.61 -6.08
CA THR A 32 4.02 4.84 -6.46
C THR A 32 3.68 3.68 -7.38
N LEU A 33 2.58 2.95 -7.15
CA LEU A 33 2.16 1.85 -8.03
C LEU A 33 1.98 2.30 -9.48
N PRO A 34 1.08 3.24 -9.80
CA PRO A 34 0.89 3.67 -11.19
C PRO A 34 2.16 4.31 -11.74
N THR A 35 2.90 5.10 -10.96
CA THR A 35 4.17 5.69 -11.43
C THR A 35 5.17 4.62 -11.87
N VAL A 36 5.41 3.60 -11.05
CA VAL A 36 6.36 2.52 -11.40
C VAL A 36 5.84 1.72 -12.59
N LEU A 37 4.55 1.38 -12.62
CA LEU A 37 3.94 0.66 -13.74
C LEU A 37 4.09 1.42 -15.06
N TYR A 38 3.73 2.71 -15.09
CA TYR A 38 3.87 3.55 -16.27
C TYR A 38 5.32 3.79 -16.65
N LEU A 39 6.23 3.88 -15.68
CA LEU A 39 7.65 4.03 -15.95
C LEU A 39 8.23 2.78 -16.60
N ILE A 40 7.93 1.59 -16.06
CA ILE A 40 8.36 0.32 -16.65
C ILE A 40 7.76 0.17 -18.05
N TRP A 41 6.46 0.42 -18.22
CA TRP A 41 5.83 0.37 -19.53
C TRP A 41 6.48 1.35 -20.51
N GLY A 42 6.66 2.62 -20.11
CA GLY A 42 7.31 3.64 -20.96
C GLY A 42 8.73 3.25 -21.37
N ILE A 43 9.51 2.65 -20.46
CA ILE A 43 10.84 2.14 -20.78
C ILE A 43 10.76 0.99 -21.80
N MET A 44 9.85 0.03 -21.60
CA MET A 44 9.64 -1.08 -22.52
C MET A 44 9.23 -0.58 -23.91
N GLU A 45 8.33 0.40 -23.99
CA GLU A 45 7.89 1.05 -25.23
C GLU A 45 9.10 1.65 -25.96
N VAL A 46 9.89 2.49 -25.28
CA VAL A 46 11.08 3.13 -25.87
C VAL A 46 12.13 2.11 -26.30
N ALA A 47 12.38 1.08 -25.49
CA ALA A 47 13.34 0.02 -25.81
C ALA A 47 12.92 -0.82 -27.02
N SER A 48 11.62 -0.91 -27.29
CA SER A 48 11.07 -1.63 -28.46
C SER A 48 11.14 -0.83 -29.76
N ILE A 49 11.43 0.48 -29.71
CA ILE A 49 11.54 1.31 -30.90
C ILE A 49 12.78 0.86 -31.70
N PRO A 50 12.62 0.38 -32.93
CA PRO A 50 13.75 0.00 -33.75
C PRO A 50 14.58 1.24 -34.08
N LEU A 51 15.87 1.18 -33.76
CA LEU A 51 16.83 2.20 -34.17
C LEU A 51 16.91 2.18 -35.70
N ALA A 52 16.61 3.31 -36.33
CA ALA A 52 16.69 3.44 -37.79
C ALA A 52 18.11 3.08 -38.27
N LYS A 53 18.17 2.37 -39.40
CA LYS A 53 19.40 1.81 -39.98
C LYS A 53 20.28 2.88 -40.61
#